data_AF-A0A7K1LTF3-F1
#
_entry.id   AF-A0A7K1LTF3-F1
#
_cell.length_a   1.000
_cell.length_b   1.000
_cell.length_c   1.000
_cell.angle_alpha   90.00
_cell.angle_beta   90.00
_cell.angle_gamma   90.00
#
_symmetry.space_group_name_H-M   'P 1'
#
loop_
_entity.id
_entity.type
_entity.pdbx_description
1 polymer ?
#
loop_
_entity_poly.entity_id
_entity_poly.type
_entity_poly.pdbx_seq_one_letter_code
_entity_poly.pdbx_strand_id
1 'polypeptide(L)' 'HEELPGLDRPPYPGAKGEDIYNNVSRKAWDEWQKHQTMLINERRLNMMNAEDRKFLQQEMDKFLSGEDYAKADGYVPPSA' A
#
# COMPACT_ATOMS: atom_id res chain seq x y z
N HIS A 1 -21.88 -0.05 -9.56
CA HIS A 1 -20.72 -0.90 -9.27
C HIS A 1 -19.59 -0.41 -10.14
N GLU A 2 -18.65 0.37 -9.60
CA GLU A 2 -17.39 0.64 -10.30
C GLU A 2 -16.54 -0.61 -10.17
N GLU A 3 -16.45 -1.39 -11.25
CA GLU A 3 -15.44 -2.44 -11.39
C GLU A 3 -14.10 -1.75 -11.63
N LEU A 4 -13.41 -1.37 -10.55
CA LEU A 4 -12.06 -0.85 -10.66
C LEU A 4 -11.17 -1.95 -11.25
N PRO A 5 -10.40 -1.66 -12.32
CA PRO A 5 -9.51 -2.66 -12.89
C PRO A 5 -8.52 -3.13 -11.82
N GLY A 6 -8.36 -4.45 -11.72
CA GLY A 6 -7.30 -5.06 -10.93
C GLY A 6 -5.91 -4.64 -11.41
N LEU A 7 -4.86 -5.11 -10.73
CA LEU A 7 -3.51 -4.93 -11.26
C LEU A 7 -3.37 -5.62 -12.63
N ASP A 8 -2.51 -5.10 -13.52
CA ASP A 8 -2.24 -5.74 -14.83
C ASP A 8 -1.21 -6.88 -14.66
N ARG A 9 -0.44 -6.82 -13.57
CA ARG A 9 0.60 -7.77 -13.22
C ARG A 9 0.85 -7.72 -11.71
N PRO A 10 1.24 -8.85 -11.09
CA PRO A 10 1.59 -8.86 -9.68
C PRO A 10 2.80 -7.93 -9.43
N PRO A 11 2.75 -7.07 -8.39
CA PRO A 11 3.81 -6.10 -8.12
C PRO A 11 5.05 -6.76 -7.52
N TYR A 12 4.90 -7.95 -6.95
CA TYR A 12 5.99 -8.74 -6.38
C TYR A 12 5.95 -10.18 -6.91
N PRO A 13 7.10 -10.85 -7.01
CA PRO A 13 7.11 -12.29 -7.23
C PRO A 13 6.68 -13.04 -5.96
N GLY A 14 5.97 -14.15 -6.15
CA GLY A 14 5.53 -15.05 -5.07
C GLY A 14 4.13 -14.74 -4.52
N ALA A 15 3.73 -15.49 -3.50
CA ALA A 15 2.35 -15.50 -2.97
C ALA A 15 1.85 -14.10 -2.57
N LYS A 16 2.73 -13.25 -2.04
CA LYS A 16 2.35 -11.88 -1.65
C LYS A 16 1.92 -11.03 -2.86
N GLY A 17 2.62 -11.13 -3.98
CA GLY A 17 2.25 -10.37 -5.17
C GLY A 17 0.98 -10.88 -5.83
N GLU A 18 0.73 -12.19 -5.73
CA GLU A 18 -0.50 -12.82 -6.19
C GLU A 18 -1.70 -12.41 -5.31
N ASP A 19 -1.52 -12.32 -3.99
CA ASP A 19 -2.55 -11.84 -3.07
C ASP A 19 -2.93 -10.39 -3.37
N ILE A 20 -1.93 -9.51 -3.51
CA ILE A 20 -2.15 -8.10 -3.88
C ILE A 20 -2.84 -8.03 -5.24
N TYR A 21 -2.40 -8.80 -6.23
CA TYR A 21 -3.01 -8.82 -7.56
C TYR A 21 -4.50 -9.20 -7.53
N ASN A 22 -4.88 -10.18 -6.70
CA ASN A 22 -6.25 -10.68 -6.64
C ASN A 22 -7.17 -9.86 -5.72
N ASN A 23 -6.64 -9.29 -4.63
CA ASN A 23 -7.43 -8.60 -3.61
C ASN A 23 -7.38 -7.07 -3.71
N VAL A 24 -6.47 -6.50 -4.51
CA VAL A 24 -6.23 -5.05 -4.57
C VAL A 24 -6.52 -4.50 -5.96
N SER A 25 -7.27 -3.40 -6.01
CA SER A 25 -7.48 -2.66 -7.25
C SER A 25 -6.24 -1.86 -7.64
N ARG A 26 -6.05 -1.60 -8.94
CA ARG A 26 -4.96 -0.74 -9.42
C ARG A 26 -4.93 0.62 -8.72
N LYS A 27 -6.10 1.22 -8.51
CA LYS A 27 -6.25 2.50 -7.83
C LYS A 27 -5.72 2.43 -6.39
N ALA A 28 -6.17 1.44 -5.61
CA ALA A 28 -5.70 1.27 -4.24
C ALA A 28 -4.19 1.00 -4.17
N TRP A 29 -3.65 0.27 -5.14
CA TRP A 29 -2.21 0.03 -5.22
C TRP A 29 -1.42 1.31 -5.49
N ASP A 30 -1.83 2.12 -6.48
CA ASP A 30 -1.19 3.41 -6.77
C ASP A 30 -1.23 4.37 -5.57
N GLU A 31 -2.34 4.39 -4.83
CA GLU A 31 -2.49 5.16 -3.60
C GLU A 31 -1.56 4.65 -2.50
N TRP A 32 -1.50 3.33 -2.30
CA TRP A 32 -0.57 2.72 -1.35
C TRP A 32 0.89 3.05 -1.68
N GLN A 33 1.31 3.03 -2.95
CA GLN A 33 2.68 3.36 -3.32
C GLN A 33 3.08 4.80 -2.95
N LYS A 34 2.15 5.75 -3.13
CA LYS A 34 2.34 7.14 -2.69
C LYS A 34 2.43 7.21 -1.16
N HIS A 35 1.53 6.52 -0.49
CA HIS A 35 1.47 6.47 0.96
C HIS A 35 2.74 5.87 1.59
N GLN A 36 3.20 4.74 1.07
CA GLN A 36 4.45 4.08 1.44
C GLN A 36 5.64 5.05 1.32
N THR A 37 5.70 5.81 0.22
CA THR A 37 6.78 6.79 0.00
C THR A 37 6.76 7.90 1.06
N MET A 38 5.57 8.39 1.42
CA MET A 38 5.44 9.39 2.50
C MET A 38 5.83 8.81 3.85
N LEU A 39 5.33 7.63 4.22
CA LEU A 39 5.69 6.96 5.47
C LEU A 39 7.21 6.75 5.58
N ILE A 40 7.86 6.34 4.49
CA ILE A 40 9.32 6.17 4.46
C ILE A 40 10.04 7.49 4.76
N ASN A 41 9.59 8.61 4.18
CA ASN A 41 10.23 9.91 4.38
C ASN A 41 9.93 10.51 5.77
N GLU A 42 8.65 10.51 6.19
CA GLU A 42 8.20 11.09 7.46
C GLU A 42 8.78 10.35 8.67
N ARG A 43 8.73 9.02 8.64
CA ARG A 43 9.25 8.18 9.73
C ARG A 43 10.72 7.80 9.55
N ARG A 44 11.36 8.27 8.46
CA ARG A 44 12.74 7.92 8.07
C ARG A 44 12.99 6.41 8.10
N LEU A 45 12.05 5.65 7.55
CA LEU A 45 12.11 4.18 7.55
C LEU A 45 13.26 3.69 6.71
N ASN A 46 13.97 2.68 7.21
CA ASN A 46 15.05 2.05 6.50
C ASN A 46 14.60 0.71 5.92
N MET A 47 14.53 0.62 4.58
CA MET A 47 14.17 -0.62 3.90
C MET A 47 15.15 -1.77 4.13
N MET A 48 16.35 -1.52 4.67
CA MET A 48 17.28 -2.55 5.11
C MET A 48 16.95 -3.09 6.51
N ASN A 49 16.28 -2.32 7.36
CA ASN A 49 15.84 -2.75 8.68
C ASN A 49 14.60 -3.66 8.57
N ALA A 50 14.66 -4.83 9.20
CA ALA A 50 13.55 -5.78 9.21
C ALA A 50 12.31 -5.24 9.96
N GLU A 51 12.52 -4.44 11.01
CA GLU A 51 11.41 -3.85 11.79
C GLU A 51 10.63 -2.84 10.95
N ASP A 52 11.33 -1.94 10.25
CA ASP A 52 10.71 -0.94 9.37
C ASP A 52 9.98 -1.58 8.20
N ARG A 53 10.55 -2.64 7.61
CA ARG A 53 9.86 -3.45 6.58
C ARG A 53 8.60 -4.09 7.12
N LYS A 54 8.63 -4.64 8.34
CA LYS A 54 7.48 -5.26 8.98
C LYS A 54 6.40 -4.22 9.29
N PHE A 55 6.79 -3.02 9.72
CA PHE A 55 5.88 -1.90 9.92
C PHE A 55 5.18 -1.52 8.60
N LEU A 56 5.94 -1.28 7.51
CA LEU A 56 5.36 -0.96 6.20
C LEU A 56 4.42 -2.05 5.68
N GLN A 57 4.79 -3.32 5.91
CA GLN A 57 3.95 -4.46 5.56
C GLN A 57 2.62 -4.43 6.32
N GLN A 58 2.65 -4.21 7.63
CA GLN A 58 1.43 -4.12 8.45
C GLN A 58 0.56 -2.92 8.05
N GLU A 59 1.17 -1.77 7.77
CA GLU A 59 0.42 -0.59 7.30
C GLU A 59 -0.17 -0.82 5.90
N MET A 60 0.51 -1.58 5.03
CA MET A 60 -0.02 -1.99 3.73
C MET A 60 -1.27 -2.85 3.93
N ASP A 61 -1.17 -3.89 4.75
CA ASP A 61 -2.27 -4.82 5.00
C ASP A 61 -3.49 -4.07 5.55
N LYS A 62 -3.29 -3.13 6.49
CA LYS A 62 -4.37 -2.26 7.01
C LYS A 62 -4.95 -1.33 5.96
N PHE A 63 -4.11 -0.70 5.14
CA PHE A 63 -4.55 0.20 4.07
C PHE A 63 -5.44 -0.54 3.06
N LEU A 64 -5.03 -1.75 2.70
CA LEU A 64 -5.73 -2.59 1.73
C LEU A 64 -6.99 -3.25 2.31
N SER A 65 -7.00 -3.59 3.60
CA SER A 65 -8.19 -4.10 4.30
C SER A 65 -9.22 -3.02 4.61
N GLY A 66 -8.85 -1.73 4.46
CA GLY A 66 -9.70 -0.60 4.84
C GLY A 66 -9.78 -0.38 6.36
N GLU A 67 -8.85 -0.95 7.12
CA GLU A 67 -8.70 -0.73 8.55
C GLU A 67 -8.04 0.62 8.87
N ASP A 68 -7.94 0.97 10.15
CA ASP A 68 -7.26 2.19 10.58
C ASP A 68 -5.73 2.03 10.41
N TYR A 69 -5.20 2.62 9.33
CA TYR A 69 -3.78 2.70 9.03
C TYR A 69 -3.22 4.08 9.41
N ALA A 70 -1.90 4.17 9.55
CA ALA A 70 -1.16 5.38 9.85
C ALA A 70 -1.33 6.39 8.71
N LYS A 71 -2.28 7.32 8.86
CA LYS A 71 -2.50 8.39 7.88
C LYS A 71 -1.26 9.29 7.87
N ALA A 72 -0.61 9.41 6.71
CA ALA A 72 0.41 10.42 6.49
C ALA A 72 -0.28 11.79 6.63
N ASP A 73 0.32 12.68 7.41
CA ASP A 73 -0.27 13.96 7.80
C ASP A 73 -0.32 14.88 6.58
N GLY A 74 -1.44 14.79 5.82
CA GLY A 74 -1.63 15.54 4.58
C GLY A 74 -2.08 14.73 3.36
N TYR A 75 -2.28 13.42 3.46
CA TYR A 75 -2.81 12.64 2.34
C TYR A 75 -4.32 12.89 2.18
N VAL A 76 -4.68 13.83 1.30
CA VAL A 76 -6.02 13.95 0.75
C VAL A 76 -6.08 13.06 -0.50
N PRO A 77 -6.79 11.91 -0.50
CA PRO A 77 -6.98 11.16 -1.73
C PRO A 77 -7.64 12.09 -2.74
N PRO A 78 -7.12 12.21 -3.97
CA PRO A 78 -7.78 13.02 -4.98
C PRO A 78 -9.18 12.47 -5.19
N SER A 79 -10.20 13.28 -4.86
CA SER A 79 -11.60 12.96 -5.10
C SER A 79 -11.76 12.55 -6.56
N ALA A 80 -12.23 11.31 -6.76
CA ALA A 80 -12.63 10.82 -8.07
C ALA A 80 -13.90 11.54 -8.54
#